data_AF-A0A1T4NKH7-F1
#
_entry.id   AF-A0A1T4NKH7-F1
#
_cell.length_a   1.000
_cell.length_b   1.000
_cell.length_c   1.000
_cell.angle_alpha   90.00
_cell.angle_beta   90.00
_cell.angle_gamma   90.00
#
_symmetry.space_group_name_H-M   'P 1'
#
loop_
_entity.id
_entity.type
_entity.pdbx_description
1 polymer ?
#
loop_
_entity_poly.entity_id
_entity_poly.type
_entity_poly.pdbx_seq_one_letter_code
_entity_poly.pdbx_strand_id
1 'polypeptide(L)'
;MKIKMQAIILGGLLGAFAGGVWWQLGLVSALIGAMAGIGTMMILVRYFPHKQIAYGVEGAITLGLIGGALMPQNYIYAGIALGMTAGSWLYSGIFSCWLNRMQLKGWYMELPGKMLWRPLLAAISVMITEIAFNPWLAWPVAILATTSWGFILVQNRKRPVLGAVLTLLGSILVIWFGIDIAPVLFLPGSGLYWAGMVLGLGLLALSLLALFFPRWHLGLGVTILILSILSYVGAAGGLVLGGLLSLLGGCLILAWAGQKIEKNNVNLAQ
;
A
#
# COMPACT_ATOMS: atom_id res chain seq x y z
N MET A 1 -1.26 7.65 25.05
CA MET A 1 -2.70 7.57 24.70
C MET A 1 -2.95 7.00 23.30
N LYS A 2 -2.29 7.51 22.24
CA LYS A 2 -2.52 7.06 20.84
C LYS A 2 -2.39 5.54 20.59
N ILE A 3 -1.44 4.87 21.26
CA ILE A 3 -1.18 3.43 21.07
C ILE A 3 -2.32 2.54 21.60
N LYS A 4 -2.83 2.83 22.80
CA LYS A 4 -3.93 2.04 23.39
C LYS A 4 -5.19 2.13 22.54
N MET A 5 -5.48 3.32 21.99
CA MET A 5 -6.60 3.52 21.08
C MET A 5 -6.46 2.70 19.80
N GLN A 6 -5.27 2.66 19.18
CA GLN A 6 -5.01 1.84 17.99
C GLN A 6 -5.18 0.34 18.28
N ALA A 7 -4.69 -0.12 19.44
CA ALA A 7 -4.83 -1.50 19.87
C ALA A 7 -6.29 -1.90 20.12
N ILE A 8 -7.10 -1.00 20.71
CA ILE A 8 -8.54 -1.23 20.90
C ILE A 8 -9.25 -1.33 19.55
N ILE A 9 -9.02 -0.39 18.63
CA ILE A 9 -9.64 -0.40 17.29
C ILE A 9 -9.26 -1.67 16.54
N LEU A 10 -7.98 -2.03 16.53
CA LEU A 10 -7.48 -3.22 15.84
C LEU A 10 -8.01 -4.51 16.47
N GLY A 11 -8.00 -4.61 17.80
CA GLY A 11 -8.56 -5.75 18.53
C GLY A 11 -10.06 -5.90 18.26
N GLY A 12 -10.81 -4.79 18.24
CA GLY A 12 -12.23 -4.78 17.91
C GLY A 12 -12.50 -5.23 16.47
N LEU A 13 -11.74 -4.71 15.49
CA LEU A 13 -11.88 -5.10 14.08
C LEU A 13 -11.55 -6.58 13.85
N LEU A 14 -10.42 -7.06 14.38
CA LEU A 14 -10.01 -8.46 14.24
C LEU A 14 -10.96 -9.40 14.98
N GLY A 15 -11.38 -9.00 16.17
CA GLY A 15 -12.38 -9.72 16.94
C GLY A 15 -13.72 -9.80 16.20
N ALA A 16 -14.19 -8.68 15.63
CA ALA A 16 -15.44 -8.64 14.86
C ALA A 16 -15.36 -9.52 13.60
N PHE A 17 -14.23 -9.45 12.89
CA PHE A 17 -13.97 -10.27 11.72
C PHE A 17 -13.96 -11.75 12.08
N ALA A 18 -13.19 -12.13 13.11
CA ALA A 18 -13.17 -13.50 13.60
C ALA A 18 -14.56 -13.95 14.06
N GLY A 19 -15.26 -13.19 14.90
CA GLY A 19 -16.59 -13.54 15.38
C GLY A 19 -17.61 -13.72 14.25
N GLY A 20 -17.66 -12.77 13.31
CA GLY A 20 -18.62 -12.79 12.21
C GLY A 20 -18.34 -13.88 11.16
N VAL A 21 -17.08 -14.04 10.77
CA VAL A 21 -16.68 -15.04 9.76
C VAL A 21 -16.70 -16.45 10.34
N TRP A 22 -16.25 -16.62 11.58
CA TRP A 22 -15.98 -17.93 12.15
C TRP A 22 -17.23 -18.61 12.69
N TRP A 23 -18.16 -17.84 13.26
CA TRP A 23 -19.39 -18.40 13.82
C TRP A 23 -20.58 -18.34 12.87
N GLN A 24 -20.52 -17.59 11.76
CA GLN A 24 -21.64 -17.41 10.82
C GLN A 24 -22.97 -16.95 11.46
N LEU A 25 -22.95 -16.55 12.74
CA LEU A 25 -24.11 -16.21 13.56
C LEU A 25 -24.50 -14.72 13.40
N GLY A 26 -24.09 -14.09 12.30
CA GLY A 26 -24.40 -12.69 12.00
C GLY A 26 -23.85 -11.69 13.02
N LEU A 27 -24.57 -10.59 13.23
CA LEU A 27 -24.09 -9.41 13.95
C LEU A 27 -23.75 -9.68 15.43
N VAL A 28 -24.45 -10.59 16.10
CA VAL A 28 -24.23 -10.91 17.52
C VAL A 28 -22.84 -11.51 17.74
N SER A 29 -22.46 -12.46 16.88
CA SER A 29 -21.13 -13.09 16.94
C SER A 29 -20.00 -12.11 16.67
N ALA A 30 -20.20 -11.18 15.74
CA ALA A 30 -19.24 -10.11 15.47
C ALA A 30 -19.05 -9.20 16.70
N LEU A 31 -20.11 -8.84 17.43
CA LEU A 31 -20.00 -8.03 18.65
C LEU A 31 -19.26 -8.76 19.78
N ILE A 32 -19.59 -10.03 20.03
CA ILE A 32 -18.90 -10.85 21.04
C ILE A 32 -17.42 -10.99 20.69
N GLY A 33 -17.13 -11.31 19.42
CA GLY A 33 -15.78 -11.40 18.90
C GLY A 33 -15.03 -10.08 19.07
N ALA A 34 -15.65 -8.94 18.76
CA ALA A 34 -15.04 -7.62 18.93
C ALA A 34 -14.65 -7.34 20.38
N MET A 35 -15.54 -7.63 21.34
CA MET A 35 -15.24 -7.45 22.77
C MET A 35 -14.09 -8.34 23.22
N ALA A 36 -14.10 -9.62 22.81
CA ALA A 36 -13.02 -10.56 23.11
C ALA A 36 -11.69 -10.07 22.51
N GLY A 37 -11.70 -9.63 21.25
CA GLY A 37 -10.53 -9.11 20.53
C GLY A 37 -9.95 -7.86 21.19
N ILE A 38 -10.79 -6.93 21.65
CA ILE A 38 -10.35 -5.76 22.44
C ILE A 38 -9.68 -6.22 23.73
N GLY A 39 -10.31 -7.14 24.47
CA GLY A 39 -9.77 -7.69 25.72
C GLY A 39 -8.40 -8.34 25.51
N THR A 40 -8.28 -9.23 24.53
CA THR A 40 -7.01 -9.90 24.21
C THR A 40 -5.93 -8.90 23.82
N MET A 41 -6.28 -7.88 23.03
CA MET A 41 -5.30 -6.93 22.55
C MET A 41 -4.84 -5.98 23.66
N MET A 42 -5.73 -5.62 24.59
CA MET A 42 -5.38 -4.86 25.79
C MET A 42 -4.44 -5.65 26.72
N ILE A 43 -4.64 -6.97 26.83
CA ILE A 43 -3.74 -7.86 27.57
C ILE A 43 -2.37 -7.91 26.88
N LEU A 44 -2.33 -8.14 25.57
CA LEU A 44 -1.08 -8.24 24.81
C LEU A 44 -0.24 -6.96 24.91
N VAL A 45 -0.87 -5.79 24.81
CA VAL A 45 -0.19 -4.48 24.95
C VAL A 45 0.44 -4.28 26.34
N ARG A 46 -0.05 -4.98 27.36
CA ARG A 46 0.53 -4.92 28.71
C ARG A 46 1.79 -5.76 28.85
N TYR A 47 1.86 -6.91 28.17
CA TYR A 47 2.95 -7.87 28.33
C TYR A 47 4.06 -7.76 27.30
N PHE A 48 3.76 -7.32 26.08
CA PHE A 48 4.71 -7.31 24.97
C PHE A 48 5.09 -5.90 24.52
N PRO A 49 6.34 -5.70 24.04
CA PRO A 49 6.74 -4.43 23.46
C PRO A 49 5.92 -4.16 22.20
N HIS A 50 5.47 -2.91 22.07
CA HIS A 50 4.57 -2.45 21.01
C HIS A 50 5.01 -2.84 19.59
N LYS A 51 6.32 -2.84 19.31
CA LYS A 51 6.87 -3.24 18.01
C LYS A 51 6.56 -4.71 17.70
N GLN A 52 6.79 -5.62 18.65
CA GLN A 52 6.58 -7.06 18.43
C GLN A 52 5.11 -7.39 18.21
N ILE A 53 4.19 -6.73 18.92
CA ILE A 53 2.75 -6.94 18.75
C ILE A 53 2.31 -6.58 17.33
N ALA A 54 2.74 -5.43 16.81
CA ALA A 54 2.36 -5.00 15.47
C ALA A 54 2.82 -5.98 14.39
N TYR A 55 4.07 -6.47 14.50
CA TYR A 55 4.60 -7.49 13.60
C TYR A 55 3.89 -8.85 13.76
N GLY A 56 3.65 -9.28 15.00
CA GLY A 56 2.96 -10.54 15.29
C GLY A 56 1.55 -10.56 14.71
N VAL A 57 0.78 -9.48 14.91
CA VAL A 57 -0.59 -9.38 14.37
C VAL A 57 -0.61 -9.33 12.84
N GLU A 58 0.31 -8.57 12.23
CA GLU A 58 0.48 -8.56 10.77
C GLU A 58 0.74 -9.98 10.25
N GLY A 59 1.73 -10.68 10.80
CA GLY A 59 2.05 -12.04 10.41
C GLY A 59 0.92 -13.02 10.65
N ALA A 60 0.20 -12.88 11.77
CA ALA A 60 -0.95 -13.71 12.11
C ALA A 60 -2.03 -13.61 11.03
N ILE A 61 -2.34 -12.39 10.58
CA ILE A 61 -3.37 -12.17 9.55
C ILE A 61 -2.88 -12.69 8.20
N THR A 62 -1.65 -12.36 7.80
CA THR A 62 -1.10 -12.79 6.50
C THR A 62 -1.08 -14.31 6.38
N LEU A 63 -0.42 -15.01 7.31
CA LEU A 63 -0.30 -16.46 7.22
C LEU A 63 -1.59 -17.17 7.66
N GLY A 64 -2.43 -16.55 8.48
CA GLY A 64 -3.76 -17.06 8.81
C GLY A 64 -4.65 -17.16 7.58
N LEU A 65 -4.75 -16.09 6.78
CA LEU A 65 -5.52 -16.08 5.54
C LEU A 65 -4.97 -17.10 4.53
N ILE A 66 -3.65 -17.10 4.32
CA ILE A 66 -2.98 -18.05 3.41
C ILE A 66 -3.16 -19.49 3.88
N GLY A 67 -3.03 -19.75 5.18
CA GLY A 67 -3.24 -21.08 5.76
C GLY A 67 -4.68 -21.58 5.57
N GLY A 68 -5.66 -20.68 5.66
CA GLY A 68 -7.04 -20.99 5.33
C GLY A 68 -7.26 -21.31 3.85
N ALA A 69 -6.65 -20.53 2.95
CA ALA A 69 -6.77 -20.71 1.50
C ALA A 69 -6.07 -21.98 0.97
N LEU A 70 -5.00 -22.43 1.63
CA LEU A 70 -4.25 -23.62 1.22
C LEU A 70 -4.86 -24.94 1.70
N MET A 71 -5.69 -24.92 2.74
CA MET A 71 -6.25 -26.15 3.31
C MET A 71 -7.55 -26.58 2.63
N PRO A 72 -7.84 -27.89 2.55
CA PRO A 72 -9.13 -28.38 2.09
C PRO A 72 -10.28 -27.83 2.96
N GLN A 73 -11.50 -27.76 2.42
CA GLN A 73 -12.63 -27.13 3.12
C GLN A 73 -12.88 -27.67 4.55
N ASN A 74 -12.66 -28.97 4.76
CA ASN A 74 -12.84 -29.60 6.07
C ASN A 74 -11.80 -29.16 7.12
N TYR A 75 -10.69 -28.57 6.69
CA TYR A 75 -9.55 -28.19 7.54
C TYR A 75 -9.21 -26.70 7.48
N ILE A 76 -10.10 -25.86 6.92
CA ILE A 76 -9.87 -24.40 6.80
C ILE A 76 -9.51 -23.79 8.16
N TYR A 77 -10.25 -24.13 9.22
CA TYR A 77 -10.00 -23.57 10.56
C TYR A 77 -8.66 -23.99 11.16
N ALA A 78 -8.25 -25.24 10.91
CA ALA A 78 -6.94 -25.72 11.33
C ALA A 78 -5.83 -25.00 10.55
N GLY A 79 -6.02 -24.80 9.24
CA GLY A 79 -5.13 -24.02 8.38
C GLY A 79 -4.96 -22.59 8.86
N ILE A 80 -6.06 -21.90 9.15
CA ILE A 80 -6.05 -20.53 9.69
C ILE A 80 -5.32 -20.50 11.04
N ALA A 81 -5.66 -21.39 11.97
CA ALA A 81 -5.04 -21.40 13.30
C ALA A 81 -3.52 -21.65 13.22
N LEU A 82 -3.09 -22.65 12.45
CA LEU A 82 -1.68 -22.94 12.21
C LEU A 82 -0.99 -21.76 11.53
N GLY A 83 -1.63 -21.18 10.51
CA GLY A 83 -1.15 -19.99 9.81
C GLY A 83 -0.96 -18.80 10.76
N MET A 84 -1.94 -18.51 11.63
CA MET A 84 -1.87 -17.41 12.59
C MET A 84 -0.73 -17.58 13.59
N THR A 85 -0.55 -18.79 14.13
CA THR A 85 0.53 -19.09 15.07
C THR A 85 1.91 -19.00 14.41
N ALA A 86 2.09 -19.64 13.25
CA ALA A 86 3.32 -19.59 12.48
C ALA A 86 3.65 -18.15 12.04
N GLY A 87 2.65 -17.40 11.59
CA GLY A 87 2.78 -16.01 11.16
C GLY A 87 3.17 -15.10 12.29
N SER A 88 2.52 -15.23 13.45
CA SER A 88 2.87 -14.49 14.66
C SER A 88 4.33 -14.71 15.04
N TRP A 89 4.78 -15.96 15.03
CA TRP A 89 6.15 -16.30 15.40
C TRP A 89 7.18 -15.80 14.37
N LEU A 90 6.96 -16.07 13.08
CA LEU A 90 7.88 -15.67 12.00
C LEU A 90 8.03 -14.14 11.92
N TYR A 91 6.91 -13.40 11.97
CA TYR A 91 6.97 -11.94 11.86
C TYR A 91 7.50 -11.28 13.13
N SER A 92 7.08 -11.73 14.31
CA SER A 92 7.56 -11.16 15.57
C SER A 92 9.03 -11.47 15.83
N GLY A 93 9.54 -12.62 15.39
CA GLY A 93 10.94 -13.02 15.55
C GLY A 93 11.83 -12.54 14.41
N ILE A 94 11.76 -13.21 13.26
CA ILE A 94 12.71 -13.05 12.15
C ILE A 94 12.52 -11.69 11.47
N PHE A 95 11.28 -11.37 11.10
CA PHE A 95 10.99 -10.19 10.30
C PHE A 95 11.19 -8.89 11.09
N SER A 96 10.80 -8.86 12.36
CA SER A 96 11.03 -7.71 13.23
C SER A 96 12.53 -7.42 13.40
N CYS A 97 13.36 -8.46 13.53
CA CYS A 97 14.82 -8.32 13.62
C CYS A 97 15.41 -7.75 12.33
N TRP A 98 14.98 -8.28 11.17
CA TRP A 98 15.40 -7.77 9.87
C TRP A 98 15.01 -6.30 9.66
N LEU A 99 13.75 -5.93 9.92
CA LEU A 99 13.30 -4.54 9.80
C LEU A 99 14.00 -3.60 10.77
N ASN A 100 14.30 -4.05 12.00
CA ASN A 100 15.07 -3.25 12.94
C ASN A 100 16.50 -2.99 12.43
N ARG A 101 17.14 -3.98 11.80
CA ARG A 101 18.43 -3.78 11.12
C ARG A 101 18.33 -2.77 9.97
N MET A 102 17.25 -2.81 9.19
CA MET A 102 17.03 -1.84 8.10
C MET A 102 16.77 -0.43 8.63
N GLN A 103 16.07 -0.30 9.76
CA GLN A 103 15.88 0.98 10.46
C GLN A 103 17.19 1.56 10.96
N LEU A 104 18.05 0.73 11.58
CA LEU A 104 19.37 1.15 12.07
C LEU A 104 20.28 1.64 10.93
N LYS A 105 20.18 1.03 9.74
CA LYS A 105 20.89 1.50 8.53
C LYS A 105 20.29 2.77 7.90
N GLY A 106 19.17 3.27 8.43
CA GLY A 106 18.43 4.39 7.84
C GLY A 106 17.79 4.07 6.49
N TRP A 107 17.63 2.79 6.14
CA TRP A 107 17.03 2.34 4.88
C TRP A 107 15.52 2.19 4.96
N TYR A 108 14.95 2.20 6.17
CA TYR A 108 13.52 2.02 6.40
C TYR A 108 12.98 3.04 7.40
N MET A 109 11.83 3.64 7.07
CA MET A 109 11.09 4.55 7.93
C MET A 109 9.74 3.94 8.31
N GLU A 110 9.43 3.92 9.61
CA GLU A 110 8.12 3.50 10.09
C GLU A 110 7.07 4.59 9.88
N LEU A 111 5.93 4.20 9.33
CA LEU A 111 4.77 5.08 9.22
C LEU A 111 4.07 5.29 10.57
N PRO A 112 3.53 6.50 10.83
CA PRO A 112 2.60 6.68 11.94
C PRO A 112 1.36 5.80 11.74
N GLY A 113 0.93 5.12 12.80
CA GLY A 113 -0.23 4.22 12.72
C GLY A 113 0.03 2.87 12.06
N LYS A 114 1.29 2.40 12.02
CA LYS A 114 1.69 1.07 11.51
C LYS A 114 0.88 -0.10 12.08
N MET A 115 0.32 0.03 13.29
CA MET A 115 -0.56 -1.00 13.88
C MET A 115 -1.83 -1.21 13.07
N LEU A 116 -2.36 -0.18 12.42
CA LEU A 116 -3.60 -0.29 11.64
C LEU A 116 -3.31 -0.57 10.17
N TRP A 117 -2.38 0.18 9.57
CA TRP A 117 -2.17 0.12 8.12
C TRP A 117 -1.50 -1.16 7.64
N ARG A 118 -0.54 -1.72 8.38
CA ARG A 118 0.16 -2.94 7.95
C ARG A 118 -0.75 -4.18 7.89
N PRO A 119 -1.51 -4.53 8.94
CA PRO A 119 -2.40 -5.68 8.86
C PRO A 119 -3.50 -5.49 7.80
N LEU A 120 -3.96 -4.25 7.59
CA LEU A 120 -4.94 -3.93 6.56
C LEU A 120 -4.36 -4.12 5.15
N LEU A 121 -3.16 -3.60 4.89
CA LEU A 121 -2.46 -3.81 3.61
C LEU A 121 -2.13 -5.28 3.37
N ALA A 122 -1.71 -6.00 4.40
CA ALA A 122 -1.50 -7.44 4.33
C ALA A 122 -2.79 -8.17 3.95
N ALA A 123 -3.91 -7.91 4.62
CA ALA A 123 -5.19 -8.55 4.31
C ALA A 123 -5.63 -8.26 2.87
N ILE A 124 -5.59 -6.99 2.44
CA ILE A 124 -5.93 -6.60 1.06
C ILE A 124 -5.02 -7.31 0.04
N SER A 125 -3.72 -7.35 0.30
CA SER A 125 -2.77 -7.98 -0.61
C SER A 125 -3.00 -9.48 -0.75
N VAL A 126 -3.35 -10.17 0.35
CA VAL A 126 -3.69 -11.60 0.31
C VAL A 126 -4.98 -11.80 -0.49
N MET A 127 -6.03 -11.01 -0.21
CA MET A 127 -7.30 -11.10 -0.94
C MET A 127 -7.14 -10.87 -2.46
N ILE A 128 -6.37 -9.86 -2.86
CA ILE A 128 -6.10 -9.59 -4.28
C ILE A 128 -5.33 -10.76 -4.90
N THR A 129 -4.34 -11.30 -4.19
CA THR A 129 -3.52 -12.39 -4.72
C THR A 129 -4.31 -13.70 -4.82
N GLU A 130 -5.23 -13.97 -3.91
CA GLU A 130 -6.13 -15.13 -4.00
C GLU A 130 -7.09 -15.05 -5.19
N ILE A 131 -7.60 -13.85 -5.50
CA ILE A 131 -8.52 -13.66 -6.64
C ILE A 131 -7.78 -13.78 -7.97
N ALA A 132 -6.57 -13.21 -8.07
CA ALA A 132 -5.88 -13.04 -9.34
C ALA A 132 -4.76 -14.05 -9.61
N PHE A 133 -4.21 -14.70 -8.58
CA PHE A 133 -2.98 -15.48 -8.67
C PHE A 133 -2.99 -16.71 -7.75
N ASN A 134 -1.84 -17.36 -7.63
CA ASN A 134 -1.65 -18.54 -6.79
C ASN A 134 -1.53 -18.13 -5.29
N PRO A 135 -2.23 -18.80 -4.35
CA PRO A 135 -2.13 -18.52 -2.91
C PRO A 135 -0.70 -18.52 -2.35
N TRP A 136 0.21 -19.31 -2.92
CA TRP A 136 1.62 -19.33 -2.50
C TRP A 136 2.34 -18.00 -2.75
N LEU A 137 1.88 -17.20 -3.73
CA LEU A 137 2.43 -15.86 -4.01
C LEU A 137 1.88 -14.79 -3.04
N ALA A 138 0.81 -15.07 -2.30
CA ALA A 138 0.20 -14.08 -1.41
C ALA A 138 1.17 -13.66 -0.29
N TRP A 139 2.02 -14.58 0.19
CA TRP A 139 2.99 -14.27 1.24
C TRP A 139 4.08 -13.27 0.81
N PRO A 140 4.84 -13.51 -0.28
CA PRO A 140 5.83 -12.54 -0.74
C PRO A 140 5.18 -11.22 -1.17
N VAL A 141 4.01 -11.25 -1.80
CA VAL A 141 3.26 -10.04 -2.17
C VAL A 141 2.85 -9.24 -0.93
N ALA A 142 2.37 -9.89 0.13
CA ALA A 142 2.02 -9.22 1.38
C ALA A 142 3.23 -8.57 2.05
N ILE A 143 4.36 -9.28 2.13
CA ILE A 143 5.62 -8.72 2.65
C ILE A 143 6.03 -7.47 1.84
N LEU A 144 5.99 -7.56 0.52
CA LEU A 144 6.34 -6.44 -0.36
C LEU A 144 5.35 -5.28 -0.17
N ALA A 145 4.06 -5.54 -0.10
CA ALA A 145 3.04 -4.52 0.09
C ALA A 145 3.21 -3.78 1.42
N THR A 146 3.46 -4.49 2.52
CA THR A 146 3.59 -3.84 3.85
C THR A 146 4.94 -3.16 4.07
N THR A 147 6.01 -3.63 3.42
CA THR A 147 7.34 -3.04 3.59
C THR A 147 7.70 -1.98 2.56
N SER A 148 7.22 -2.09 1.33
CA SER A 148 7.55 -1.17 0.23
C SER A 148 7.35 0.28 0.63
N TRP A 149 6.27 0.61 1.34
CA TRP A 149 5.97 1.98 1.71
C TRP A 149 7.04 2.63 2.59
N GLY A 150 7.61 1.89 3.54
CA GLY A 150 8.68 2.42 4.40
C GLY A 150 9.97 2.67 3.64
N PHE A 151 10.28 1.85 2.63
CA PHE A 151 11.41 2.06 1.73
C PHE A 151 11.18 3.26 0.80
N ILE A 152 9.97 3.36 0.22
CA ILE A 152 9.57 4.47 -0.66
C ILE A 152 9.69 5.79 0.09
N LEU A 153 9.22 5.87 1.34
CA LEU A 153 9.29 7.10 2.14
C LEU A 153 10.71 7.54 2.47
N VAL A 154 11.61 6.61 2.78
CA VAL A 154 13.03 6.92 3.00
C VAL A 154 13.64 7.48 1.72
N GLN A 155 13.41 6.82 0.60
CA GLN A 155 13.94 7.26 -0.68
C GLN A 155 13.30 8.59 -1.12
N ASN A 156 12.06 8.85 -0.71
CA ASN A 156 11.35 10.09 -0.98
C ASN A 156 12.07 11.32 -0.39
N ARG A 157 12.99 11.15 0.58
CA ARG A 157 13.81 12.26 1.08
C ARG A 157 14.85 12.74 0.05
N LYS A 158 15.41 11.80 -0.73
CA LYS A 158 16.47 12.08 -1.71
C LYS A 158 15.93 12.45 -3.08
N ARG A 159 14.78 11.88 -3.47
CA ARG A 159 14.14 12.07 -4.78
C ARG A 159 12.62 11.99 -4.62
N PRO A 160 11.80 12.58 -5.51
CA PRO A 160 10.33 12.52 -5.43
C PRO A 160 9.76 11.16 -5.86
N VAL A 161 10.23 10.06 -5.25
CA VAL A 161 9.89 8.69 -5.67
C VAL A 161 8.40 8.41 -5.52
N LEU A 162 7.77 8.87 -4.44
CA LEU A 162 6.36 8.58 -4.19
C LEU A 162 5.49 9.21 -5.26
N GLY A 163 5.72 10.49 -5.57
CA GLY A 163 5.00 11.18 -6.63
C GLY A 163 5.24 10.55 -8.01
N ALA A 164 6.50 10.18 -8.32
CA ALA A 164 6.83 9.52 -9.57
C ALA A 164 6.19 8.14 -9.73
N VAL A 165 6.14 7.32 -8.67
CA VAL A 165 5.49 6.00 -8.69
C VAL A 165 3.97 6.15 -8.90
N LEU A 166 3.33 7.11 -8.23
CA LEU A 166 1.90 7.39 -8.45
C LEU A 166 1.61 7.84 -9.88
N THR A 167 2.43 8.75 -10.43
CA THR A 167 2.29 9.17 -11.83
C THR A 167 2.58 8.04 -12.79
N LEU A 168 3.56 7.19 -12.51
CA LEU A 168 3.88 6.04 -13.35
C LEU A 168 2.71 5.05 -13.38
N LEU A 169 2.15 4.68 -12.22
CA LEU A 169 0.96 3.83 -12.15
C LEU A 169 -0.23 4.47 -12.87
N GLY A 170 -0.50 5.75 -12.62
CA GLY A 170 -1.56 6.49 -13.31
C GLY A 170 -1.37 6.49 -14.83
N SER A 171 -0.16 6.69 -15.32
CA SER A 171 0.17 6.70 -16.75
C SER A 171 0.01 5.32 -17.40
N ILE A 172 0.36 4.24 -16.71
CA ILE A 172 0.13 2.87 -17.19
C ILE A 172 -1.37 2.62 -17.34
N LEU A 173 -2.19 3.04 -16.36
CA LEU A 173 -3.65 2.95 -16.49
C LEU A 173 -4.15 3.76 -17.70
N VAL A 174 -3.70 5.01 -17.85
CA VAL A 174 -4.11 5.85 -19.00
C VAL A 174 -3.77 5.18 -20.34
N ILE A 175 -2.58 4.60 -20.47
CA ILE A 175 -2.18 3.86 -21.68
C ILE A 175 -3.06 2.63 -21.88
N TRP A 176 -3.27 1.83 -20.83
CA TRP A 176 -4.09 0.61 -20.88
C TRP A 176 -5.50 0.91 -21.39
N PHE A 177 -6.17 1.92 -20.82
CA PHE A 177 -7.51 2.31 -21.25
C PHE A 177 -7.52 3.01 -22.60
N GLY A 178 -6.48 3.78 -22.93
CA GLY A 178 -6.31 4.35 -24.26
C GLY A 178 -6.29 3.27 -25.34
N ILE A 179 -5.64 2.12 -25.08
CA ILE A 179 -5.62 0.96 -25.98
C ILE A 179 -6.98 0.26 -26.02
N ASP A 180 -7.66 0.13 -24.89
CA ASP A 180 -8.95 -0.59 -24.81
C ASP A 180 -10.10 0.14 -25.52
N ILE A 181 -10.11 1.49 -25.47
CA ILE A 181 -11.13 2.31 -26.12
C ILE A 181 -10.77 2.61 -27.59
N ALA A 182 -9.52 2.39 -27.98
CA ALA A 182 -9.03 2.62 -29.34
C ALA A 182 -9.96 2.03 -30.43
N PRO A 183 -10.42 0.74 -30.36
CA PRO A 183 -11.40 0.12 -31.26
C PRO A 183 -12.67 0.94 -31.52
N VAL A 184 -13.21 1.58 -30.47
CA VAL A 184 -14.48 2.32 -30.52
C VAL A 184 -14.29 3.72 -31.14
N LEU A 185 -13.07 4.27 -31.04
CA LEU A 185 -12.70 5.57 -31.60
C LEU A 185 -12.27 5.50 -33.07
N PHE A 186 -12.20 4.31 -33.69
CA PHE A 186 -11.83 4.12 -35.12
C PHE A 186 -12.87 4.59 -36.15
N LEU A 187 -13.78 5.50 -35.78
CA LEU A 187 -14.62 6.17 -36.77
C LEU A 187 -13.71 7.01 -37.68
N PRO A 188 -13.70 6.74 -39.01
CA PRO A 188 -12.82 7.42 -39.94
C PRO A 188 -13.07 8.93 -39.90
N GLY A 189 -12.03 9.71 -39.59
CA GLY A 189 -12.08 11.18 -39.54
C GLY A 189 -11.92 11.81 -38.15
N SER A 190 -11.89 11.04 -37.06
CA SER A 190 -11.65 11.59 -35.72
C SER A 190 -10.15 11.56 -35.35
N GLY A 191 -9.48 12.71 -35.33
CA GLY A 191 -8.08 12.83 -34.92
C GLY A 191 -7.80 12.53 -33.44
N LEU A 192 -8.82 12.13 -32.66
CA LEU A 192 -8.72 11.89 -31.22
C LEU A 192 -8.05 10.56 -30.87
N TYR A 193 -7.92 9.63 -31.81
CA TYR A 193 -7.39 8.28 -31.59
C TYR A 193 -6.04 8.26 -30.85
N TRP A 194 -5.11 9.12 -31.23
CA TRP A 194 -3.75 9.11 -30.69
C TRP A 194 -3.62 9.86 -29.36
N ALA A 195 -4.62 10.65 -28.97
CA ALA A 195 -4.48 11.57 -27.85
C ALA A 195 -4.25 10.83 -26.53
N GLY A 196 -5.04 9.79 -26.22
CA GLY A 196 -4.88 9.02 -24.98
C GLY A 196 -3.53 8.31 -24.88
N MET A 197 -3.08 7.68 -25.97
CA MET A 197 -1.80 6.96 -26.00
C MET A 197 -0.60 7.91 -25.91
N VAL A 198 -0.62 9.02 -26.66
CA VAL A 198 0.45 10.03 -26.65
C VAL A 198 0.54 10.73 -25.29
N LEU A 199 -0.60 11.09 -24.70
CA LEU A 199 -0.64 11.70 -23.36
C LEU A 199 -0.18 10.72 -22.28
N GLY A 200 -0.63 9.47 -22.34
CA GLY A 200 -0.20 8.40 -21.44
C GLY A 200 1.31 8.15 -21.52
N LEU A 201 1.87 8.04 -22.73
CA LEU A 201 3.32 7.90 -22.94
C LEU A 201 4.10 9.13 -22.47
N GLY A 202 3.56 10.34 -22.68
CA GLY A 202 4.14 11.58 -22.18
C GLY A 202 4.21 11.60 -20.65
N LEU A 203 3.11 11.24 -19.97
CA LEU A 203 3.08 11.10 -18.51
C LEU A 203 4.06 10.03 -18.01
N LEU A 204 4.13 8.89 -18.71
CA LEU A 204 5.05 7.81 -18.37
C LEU A 204 6.51 8.28 -18.48
N ALA A 205 6.88 8.93 -19.59
CA ALA A 205 8.21 9.49 -19.80
C ALA A 205 8.57 10.55 -18.74
N LEU A 206 7.65 11.47 -18.43
CA LEU A 206 7.85 12.48 -17.39
C LEU A 206 7.99 11.86 -15.98
N SER A 207 7.24 10.81 -15.68
CA SER A 207 7.36 10.09 -14.40
C SER A 207 8.74 9.45 -14.23
N LEU A 208 9.27 8.84 -15.28
CA LEU A 208 10.63 8.30 -15.30
C LEU A 208 11.66 9.43 -15.19
N LEU A 209 11.46 10.53 -15.92
CA LEU A 209 12.35 11.68 -15.86
C LEU A 209 12.42 12.29 -14.46
N ALA A 210 11.29 12.32 -13.73
CA ALA A 210 11.24 12.79 -12.34
C ALA A 210 12.06 11.90 -11.37
N LEU A 211 12.24 10.60 -11.67
CA LEU A 211 13.10 9.70 -10.89
C LEU A 211 14.60 9.95 -11.12
N PHE A 212 14.98 10.33 -12.35
CA PHE A 212 16.38 10.56 -12.72
C PHE A 212 16.83 12.00 -12.47
N PHE A 213 15.96 12.99 -12.68
CA PHE A 213 16.28 14.42 -12.61
C PHE A 213 15.46 15.15 -11.53
N PRO A 214 15.71 14.89 -10.23
CA PRO A 214 14.97 15.53 -9.13
C PRO A 214 15.17 17.05 -9.06
N ARG A 215 16.24 17.59 -9.69
CA ARG A 215 16.50 19.04 -9.75
C ARG A 215 15.41 19.81 -10.50
N TRP A 216 14.71 19.15 -11.43
CA TRP A 216 13.69 19.78 -12.27
C TRP A 216 12.27 19.47 -11.79
N HIS A 217 12.11 19.04 -10.53
CA HIS A 217 10.83 18.60 -9.98
C HIS A 217 9.71 19.64 -10.12
N LEU A 218 10.00 20.95 -10.03
CA LEU A 218 8.99 22.00 -10.23
C LEU A 218 8.44 21.98 -11.67
N GLY A 219 9.33 22.01 -12.66
CA GLY A 219 8.94 21.99 -14.07
C GLY A 219 8.24 20.69 -14.45
N LEU A 220 8.80 19.54 -14.03
CA LEU A 220 8.22 18.22 -14.29
C LEU A 220 6.87 18.05 -13.60
N GLY A 221 6.72 18.54 -12.37
CA GLY A 221 5.45 18.49 -11.65
C GLY A 221 4.36 19.29 -12.37
N VAL A 222 4.66 20.53 -12.79
CA VAL A 222 3.72 21.37 -13.54
C VAL A 222 3.33 20.74 -14.88
N THR A 223 4.29 20.21 -15.64
CA THR A 223 3.99 19.56 -16.92
C THR A 223 3.15 18.30 -16.73
N ILE A 224 3.44 17.47 -15.72
CA ILE A 224 2.62 16.31 -15.36
C ILE A 224 1.19 16.74 -15.02
N LEU A 225 1.00 17.83 -14.26
CA LEU A 225 -0.33 18.34 -13.93
C LEU A 225 -1.11 18.76 -15.17
N ILE A 226 -0.48 19.53 -16.06
CA ILE A 226 -1.10 19.99 -17.31
C ILE A 226 -1.48 18.78 -18.19
N LEU A 227 -0.56 17.83 -18.38
CA LEU A 227 -0.83 16.61 -19.17
C LEU A 227 -1.90 15.74 -18.52
N SER A 228 -1.93 15.65 -17.19
CA SER A 228 -2.96 14.90 -16.47
C SER A 228 -4.35 15.50 -16.69
N ILE A 229 -4.47 16.84 -16.68
CA ILE A 229 -5.72 17.54 -17.00
C ILE A 229 -6.11 17.32 -18.47
N LEU A 230 -5.14 17.43 -19.39
CA LEU A 230 -5.37 17.22 -20.83
C LEU A 230 -5.82 15.78 -21.14
N SER A 231 -5.34 14.80 -20.36
CA SER A 231 -5.71 13.39 -20.49
C SER A 231 -7.20 13.14 -20.30
N TYR A 232 -7.90 13.93 -19.48
CA TYR A 232 -9.34 13.81 -19.31
C TYR A 232 -10.11 14.14 -20.60
N VAL A 233 -9.60 15.09 -21.38
CA VAL A 233 -10.22 15.52 -22.63
C VAL A 233 -9.84 14.57 -23.77
N GLY A 234 -8.57 14.15 -23.83
CA GLY A 234 -8.02 13.38 -24.96
C GLY A 234 -8.34 11.89 -24.96
N ALA A 235 -8.45 11.24 -23.79
CA ALA A 235 -8.58 9.78 -23.70
C ALA A 235 -10.05 9.30 -23.67
N ALA A 236 -11.01 10.08 -24.19
CA ALA A 236 -12.45 9.78 -24.12
C ALA A 236 -12.90 9.41 -22.69
N GLY A 237 -12.61 10.28 -21.70
CA GLY A 237 -12.94 10.00 -20.30
C GLY A 237 -12.14 8.84 -19.68
N GLY A 238 -11.00 8.47 -20.27
CA GLY A 238 -10.05 7.40 -19.90
C GLY A 238 -9.64 7.44 -18.43
N LEU A 239 -10.57 6.93 -17.63
CA LEU A 239 -10.65 6.75 -16.20
C LEU A 239 -10.13 7.87 -15.32
N VAL A 240 -11.12 8.47 -14.64
CA VAL A 240 -10.96 9.28 -13.42
C VAL A 240 -9.83 8.76 -12.53
N LEU A 241 -9.68 7.45 -12.38
CA LEU A 241 -8.58 6.88 -11.59
C LEU A 241 -7.17 7.14 -12.16
N GLY A 242 -6.91 6.87 -13.45
CA GLY A 242 -5.58 7.04 -14.04
C GLY A 242 -5.12 8.50 -14.08
N GLY A 243 -6.04 9.39 -14.47
CA GLY A 243 -5.83 10.83 -14.44
C GLY A 243 -5.66 11.38 -13.01
N LEU A 244 -6.48 10.95 -12.05
CA LEU A 244 -6.38 11.40 -10.65
C LEU A 244 -5.08 10.91 -10.00
N LEU A 245 -4.68 9.65 -10.23
CA LEU A 245 -3.40 9.14 -9.73
C LEU A 245 -2.23 9.95 -10.29
N SER A 246 -2.26 10.26 -11.58
CA SER A 246 -1.23 11.08 -12.24
C SER A 246 -1.21 12.52 -11.73
N LEU A 247 -2.38 13.12 -11.50
CA LEU A 247 -2.55 14.45 -10.94
C LEU A 247 -2.01 14.52 -9.51
N LEU A 248 -2.38 13.56 -8.65
CA LEU A 248 -1.86 13.45 -7.29
C LEU A 248 -0.35 13.26 -7.30
N GLY A 249 0.17 12.36 -8.13
CA GLY A 249 1.61 12.16 -8.30
C GLY A 249 2.34 13.44 -8.74
N GLY A 250 1.76 14.19 -9.68
CA GLY A 250 2.25 15.50 -10.13
C GLY A 250 2.28 16.54 -9.02
N CYS A 251 1.21 16.64 -8.22
CA CYS A 251 1.16 17.49 -7.03
C CYS A 251 2.27 17.12 -6.02
N LEU A 252 2.51 15.84 -5.81
CA LEU A 252 3.55 15.37 -4.91
C LEU A 252 4.97 15.66 -5.42
N ILE A 253 5.21 15.52 -6.73
CA ILE A 253 6.50 15.91 -7.35
C ILE A 253 6.70 17.42 -7.24
N LEU A 254 5.65 18.20 -7.48
CA LEU A 254 5.69 19.66 -7.40
C LEU A 254 5.97 20.14 -5.98
N ALA A 255 5.27 19.58 -4.98
CA ALA A 255 5.41 19.91 -3.56
C ALA A 255 6.67 19.33 -2.91
N TRP A 256 7.47 18.56 -3.65
CA TRP A 256 8.66 17.92 -3.10
C TRP A 256 9.73 18.94 -2.70
N ALA A 257 10.15 18.91 -1.44
CA ALA A 257 11.11 19.86 -0.86
C ALA A 257 12.41 19.21 -0.34
N GLY A 258 12.68 17.95 -0.70
CA GLY A 258 13.70 17.11 -0.05
C GLY A 258 15.11 17.71 0.01
N GLN A 259 15.53 18.46 -1.01
CA GLN A 259 16.86 19.09 -1.03
C GLN A 259 17.03 20.30 -0.08
N LYS A 260 15.96 21.00 0.28
CA LYS A 260 16.07 22.20 1.14
C LYS A 260 16.27 21.85 2.62
N ILE A 261 15.74 20.72 3.07
CA ILE A 261 15.81 20.31 4.48
C ILE A 261 17.23 19.90 4.88
N GLU A 262 17.97 19.24 3.99
CA GLU A 262 19.34 18.80 4.27
C GLU A 262 20.32 19.97 4.42
N LYS A 263 20.22 21.00 3.58
CA LYS A 263 21.06 22.21 3.68
C LYS A 263 20.85 23.01 4.97
N ASN A 264 19.60 23.17 5.41
CA ASN A 264 19.33 23.92 6.65
C ASN A 264 19.83 23.22 7.91
N ASN A 265 19.79 21.89 7.96
CA ASN A 265 20.29 21.13 9.11
C ASN A 265 21.82 21.17 9.23
N VAL A 266 22.54 21.26 8.10
CA VAL A 266 24.01 21.40 8.10
C VAL A 266 24.41 22.79 8.63
N ASN A 267 23.70 23.85 8.22
CA ASN A 267 24.01 25.21 8.66
C ASN A 267 23.67 25.48 10.14
N LEU A 268 22.76 24.71 10.74
CA LEU A 268 22.43 24.81 12.17
C LEU A 268 23.36 23.99 13.07
N ALA A 269 24.18 23.11 12.48
CA ALA A 269 25.17 22.30 13.19
C ALA A 269 26.58 22.92 13.18
N GLN A 270 26.73 24.11 12.59
CA GLN A 270 27.94 24.94 12.55
C GLN A 270 27.76 26.15 13.47
#